data_AF-A0A6A2XGN2-F1
#
_entry.id   AF-A0A6A2XGN2-F1
#
_cell.length_a   1.000
_cell.length_b   1.000
_cell.length_c   1.000
_cell.angle_alpha   90.00
_cell.angle_beta   90.00
_cell.angle_gamma   90.00
#
_symmetry.space_group_name_H-M   'P 1'
#
loop_
_entity.id
_entity.type
_entity.pdbx_description
1 polymer ?
#
loop_
_entity_poly.entity_id
_entity_poly.type
_entity_poly.pdbx_seq_one_letter_code
_entity_poly.pdbx_strand_id
1 'polypeptide(L)'
;MLQKDRLILPELTSGAESIPVSLVNEVDDEKGPAHFTYLSTIKYMKSFKLVQPSFGCDCREACLAGNSNYCCIKKNGGYLPYTTHEILVCRKPMIYECGSLCPCLSNCKNRVTQTGFKVHFEVFKMKDRGWGLRSWDPIRAGTFIYEYAGEVIEETNTRQDGRDGESNEYVFQTNRVYESFKWYYETELVGEESFETTEYYDIPSLLTISSKNSGNVARFMNHSCSPNVL
;
A
#
# COMPACT_ATOMS: atom_id res chain seq x y z
N MET A 1 18.37 -21.10 24.42
CA MET A 1 19.21 -19.94 24.03
C MET A 1 18.96 -19.68 22.55
N LEU A 2 18.18 -18.65 22.22
CA LEU A 2 17.95 -18.26 20.82
C LEU A 2 19.24 -17.65 20.26
N GLN A 3 19.75 -18.23 19.18
CA GLN A 3 21.03 -17.88 18.57
C GLN A 3 20.96 -16.45 18.02
N LYS A 4 21.73 -15.54 18.62
CA LYS A 4 21.82 -14.10 18.27
C LYS A 4 22.51 -13.82 16.93
N ASP A 5 22.93 -14.85 16.19
CA ASP A 5 23.82 -14.71 15.02
C ASP A 5 23.09 -14.46 13.69
N ARG A 6 21.76 -14.29 13.70
CA ARG A 6 20.94 -14.17 12.47
C ARG A 6 20.28 -12.80 12.27
N LEU A 7 20.29 -11.97 13.30
CA LEU A 7 19.78 -10.59 13.23
C LEU A 7 20.88 -9.69 12.66
N ILE A 8 20.62 -9.08 11.52
CA ILE A 8 21.54 -8.11 10.90
C ILE A 8 21.31 -6.72 11.49
N LEU A 9 20.05 -6.27 11.49
CA LEU A 9 19.67 -4.93 11.94
C LEU A 9 18.35 -5.00 12.72
N PRO A 10 18.29 -4.49 13.96
CA PRO A 10 17.04 -4.50 14.73
C PRO A 10 15.99 -3.50 14.20
N GLU A 11 16.42 -2.46 13.48
CA GLU A 11 15.54 -1.39 12.98
C GLU A 11 16.04 -0.88 11.62
N LEU A 12 15.30 -1.20 10.56
CA LEU A 12 15.57 -0.80 9.18
C LEU A 12 14.97 0.57 8.82
N THR A 13 13.94 1.00 9.54
CA THR A 13 13.13 2.17 9.19
C THR A 13 13.74 3.50 9.62
N SER A 14 14.89 3.45 10.31
CA SER A 14 15.56 4.64 10.88
C SER A 14 14.65 5.47 11.80
N GLY A 15 13.67 4.81 12.45
CA GLY A 15 12.69 5.46 13.32
C GLY A 15 11.58 6.22 12.59
N ALA A 16 11.46 6.06 11.26
CA ALA A 16 10.39 6.68 10.49
C ALA A 16 9.02 6.02 10.70
N GLU A 17 9.00 4.74 11.12
CA GLU A 17 7.78 4.00 11.44
C GLU A 17 7.56 3.88 12.95
N SER A 18 6.30 3.73 13.36
CA SER A 18 5.94 3.56 14.77
C SER A 18 6.31 2.18 15.34
N ILE A 19 6.35 1.16 14.48
CA ILE A 19 6.75 -0.20 14.80
C ILE A 19 8.05 -0.50 14.05
N PRO A 20 9.11 -0.96 14.73
CA PRO A 20 10.38 -1.27 14.10
C PRO A 20 10.27 -2.44 13.13
N VAL A 21 11.05 -2.39 12.04
CA VAL A 21 11.16 -3.52 11.10
C VAL A 21 12.58 -4.05 11.15
N SER A 22 12.74 -5.30 11.59
CA SER A 22 14.05 -5.96 11.66
C SER A 22 14.50 -6.49 10.30
N LEU A 23 15.81 -6.63 10.13
CA LEU A 23 16.48 -7.27 9.00
C LEU A 23 17.17 -8.54 9.48
N VAL A 24 16.79 -9.70 8.93
CA VAL A 24 17.28 -11.01 9.37
C VAL A 24 17.81 -11.84 8.20
N ASN A 25 18.91 -12.55 8.42
CA ASN A 25 19.43 -13.52 7.46
C ASN A 25 19.76 -14.83 8.16
N GLU A 26 19.09 -15.89 7.72
CA GLU A 26 19.24 -17.25 8.24
C GLU A 26 19.75 -18.22 7.17
N VAL A 27 20.09 -17.71 5.99
CA VAL A 27 20.34 -18.50 4.77
C VAL A 27 21.81 -18.48 4.39
N ASP A 28 22.43 -17.31 4.38
CA ASP A 28 23.81 -17.10 3.92
C ASP A 28 24.50 -15.95 4.69
N ASP A 29 25.70 -15.57 4.26
CA ASP A 29 26.51 -14.53 4.90
C ASP A 29 26.22 -13.10 4.40
N GLU A 30 25.24 -12.91 3.50
CA GLU A 30 24.88 -11.59 2.97
C GLU A 30 24.44 -10.66 4.11
N LYS A 31 25.03 -9.47 4.19
CA LYS A 31 24.84 -8.53 5.31
C LYS A 31 23.63 -7.61 5.16
N GLY A 32 22.82 -7.81 4.13
CA GLY A 32 21.65 -7.00 3.86
C GLY A 32 21.46 -6.74 2.38
N PRO A 33 20.28 -6.21 1.98
CA PRO A 33 20.02 -5.79 0.61
C PRO A 33 20.94 -4.63 0.21
N ALA A 34 20.95 -4.31 -1.09
CA ALA A 34 21.59 -3.10 -1.58
C ALA A 34 21.10 -1.85 -0.83
N HIS A 35 22.03 -0.95 -0.50
CA HIS A 35 21.74 0.26 0.25
C HIS A 35 20.65 1.11 -0.43
N PHE A 36 19.69 1.58 0.35
CA PHE A 36 18.62 2.48 -0.08
C PHE A 36 18.26 3.45 1.06
N THR A 37 17.63 4.57 0.70
CA THR A 37 17.14 5.56 1.67
C THR A 37 15.71 5.22 2.08
N TYR A 38 15.44 5.13 3.39
CA TYR A 38 14.09 4.87 3.85
C TYR A 38 13.17 6.07 3.59
N LEU A 39 12.02 5.84 2.95
CA LEU A 39 10.95 6.81 2.74
C LEU A 39 9.62 6.20 3.18
N SER A 40 8.96 6.76 4.17
CA SER A 40 7.68 6.25 4.68
C SER A 40 6.50 6.49 3.73
N THR A 41 6.61 7.45 2.80
CA THR A 41 5.57 7.80 1.82
C THR A 41 6.17 8.19 0.46
N ILE A 42 5.33 8.30 -0.56
CA ILE A 42 5.73 8.65 -1.92
C ILE A 42 6.42 10.02 -1.98
N LYS A 43 7.52 10.08 -2.72
CA LYS A 43 8.25 11.32 -3.02
C LYS A 43 8.02 11.74 -4.47
N TYR A 44 7.48 12.95 -4.64
CA TYR A 44 7.29 13.58 -5.94
C TYR A 44 8.53 14.43 -6.29
N MET A 45 9.23 14.11 -7.38
CA MET A 45 10.42 14.89 -7.81
C MET A 45 10.06 16.24 -8.45
N LYS A 46 8.87 16.34 -9.05
CA LYS A 46 8.33 17.57 -9.64
C LYS A 46 7.02 17.92 -8.94
N SER A 47 6.74 19.21 -8.80
CA SER A 47 5.44 19.67 -8.32
C SER A 47 4.36 19.25 -9.32
N PHE A 48 3.58 18.22 -8.98
CA PHE A 48 2.40 17.87 -9.76
C PHE A 48 1.31 18.90 -9.47
N LYS A 49 0.77 19.50 -10.53
CA LYS A 49 -0.45 20.30 -10.40
C LYS A 49 -1.58 19.32 -10.17
N LEU A 50 -2.14 19.30 -8.96
CA LEU A 50 -3.39 18.58 -8.69
C LEU A 50 -4.42 19.05 -9.74
N VAL A 51 -4.90 18.13 -10.58
CA VAL A 51 -5.82 18.43 -11.69
C VAL A 51 -7.16 19.00 -11.16
N GLN A 52 -7.46 18.77 -9.88
CA GLN A 52 -8.70 19.17 -9.22
C GLN A 52 -8.39 19.67 -7.80
N PRO A 53 -9.03 20.76 -7.33
CA PRO A 53 -9.02 21.11 -5.91
C PRO A 53 -9.58 19.96 -5.08
N SER A 54 -8.88 19.57 -4.01
CA SER A 54 -9.47 18.65 -3.03
C SER A 54 -10.47 19.41 -2.18
N PHE A 55 -11.70 18.92 -2.10
CA PHE A 55 -12.72 19.42 -1.16
C PHE A 55 -12.89 18.41 -0.02
N GLY A 56 -12.90 18.91 1.22
CA GLY A 56 -13.23 18.11 2.40
C GLY A 56 -14.74 17.87 2.54
N CYS A 57 -15.14 16.92 3.40
CA CYS A 57 -16.54 16.81 3.82
C CYS A 57 -16.88 17.86 4.87
N ASP A 58 -18.17 18.19 5.06
CA ASP A 58 -18.65 19.06 6.14
C ASP A 58 -19.10 18.25 7.38
N CYS A 59 -18.45 17.12 7.59
CA CYS A 59 -18.65 16.16 8.66
C CYS A 59 -18.11 16.72 10.01
N ARG A 60 -18.93 16.81 11.06
CA ARG A 60 -18.52 17.46 12.34
C ARG A 60 -17.56 16.63 13.19
N GLU A 61 -17.78 15.33 13.28
CA GLU A 61 -16.97 14.42 14.13
C GLU A 61 -16.39 13.28 13.30
N ALA A 62 -17.27 12.52 12.62
CA ALA A 62 -16.89 11.42 11.75
C ALA A 62 -17.83 11.32 10.54
N CYS A 63 -17.35 10.71 9.45
CA CYS A 63 -18.20 10.33 8.34
C CYS A 63 -19.09 9.14 8.71
N LEU A 64 -20.39 9.25 8.42
CA LEU A 64 -21.37 8.20 8.65
C LEU A 64 -21.86 7.62 7.32
N ALA A 65 -21.99 6.30 7.26
CA ALA A 65 -22.58 5.62 6.11
C ALA A 65 -24.02 6.09 5.87
N GLY A 66 -24.45 6.11 4.60
CA GLY A 66 -25.80 6.54 4.22
C GLY A 66 -26.05 8.06 4.25
N ASN A 67 -25.12 8.86 4.79
CA ASN A 67 -25.23 10.32 4.74
C ASN A 67 -24.61 10.86 3.43
N SER A 68 -25.44 10.95 2.40
CA SER A 68 -25.06 11.43 1.06
C SER A 68 -24.63 12.90 1.00
N ASN A 69 -24.83 13.67 2.08
CA ASN A 69 -24.32 15.04 2.19
C ASN A 69 -22.80 15.09 2.40
N TYR A 70 -22.17 13.99 2.84
CA TYR A 70 -20.72 13.92 2.98
C TYR A 70 -20.08 13.58 1.64
N CYS A 71 -19.33 14.52 1.06
CA CYS A 71 -18.70 14.35 -0.25
C CYS A 71 -17.79 13.10 -0.31
N CYS A 72 -17.08 12.77 0.77
CA CYS A 72 -16.26 11.55 0.88
C CYS A 72 -17.10 10.27 0.78
N ILE A 73 -18.27 10.23 1.44
CA ILE A 73 -19.19 9.08 1.38
C ILE A 73 -19.81 8.98 -0.01
N LYS A 74 -20.25 10.11 -0.59
CA LYS A 74 -20.77 10.16 -1.96
C LYS A 74 -19.75 9.65 -2.98
N LYS A 75 -18.48 10.04 -2.86
CA LYS A 75 -17.38 9.55 -3.72
C LYS A 75 -17.13 8.04 -3.59
N ASN A 76 -17.42 7.46 -2.42
CA ASN A 76 -17.39 6.02 -2.21
C ASN A 76 -18.72 5.30 -2.55
N GLY A 77 -19.68 5.98 -3.19
CA GLY A 77 -20.95 5.39 -3.60
C GLY A 77 -22.00 5.29 -2.49
N GLY A 78 -21.92 6.13 -1.45
CA GLY A 78 -22.89 6.16 -0.35
C GLY A 78 -22.52 5.33 0.87
N TYR A 79 -21.41 4.59 0.82
CA TYR A 79 -20.96 3.67 1.86
C TYR A 79 -19.55 4.01 2.36
N LEU A 80 -19.23 3.59 3.58
CA LEU A 80 -17.85 3.59 4.07
C LEU A 80 -17.09 2.42 3.44
N PRO A 81 -15.85 2.63 2.96
CA PRO A 81 -15.04 1.55 2.39
C PRO A 81 -14.48 0.59 3.45
N TYR A 82 -14.46 1.01 4.73
CA TYR A 82 -13.90 0.24 5.83
C TYR A 82 -14.94 -0.05 6.92
N THR A 83 -14.75 -1.18 7.61
CA THR A 83 -15.48 -1.49 8.85
C THR A 83 -15.00 -0.64 10.03
N THR A 84 -15.68 -0.77 11.17
CA THR A 84 -15.27 -0.13 12.43
C THR A 84 -13.88 -0.56 12.92
N HIS A 85 -13.40 -1.73 12.47
CA HIS A 85 -12.10 -2.33 12.79
C HIS A 85 -11.06 -2.10 11.70
N GLU A 86 -11.23 -1.09 10.83
CA GLU A 86 -10.25 -0.70 9.81
C GLU A 86 -9.98 -1.81 8.75
N ILE A 87 -10.95 -2.71 8.58
CA ILE A 87 -10.94 -3.75 7.55
C ILE A 87 -11.63 -3.23 6.29
N LEU A 88 -10.97 -3.34 5.14
CA LEU A 88 -11.56 -3.06 3.83
C LEU A 88 -12.74 -3.99 3.57
N VAL A 89 -13.91 -3.41 3.32
CA VAL A 89 -15.16 -4.17 3.09
C VAL A 89 -15.18 -4.79 1.70
N CYS A 90 -14.90 -3.99 0.68
CA CYS A 90 -14.87 -4.44 -0.69
C CYS A 90 -13.81 -3.67 -1.48
N ARG A 91 -13.23 -4.37 -2.46
CA ARG A 91 -12.30 -3.76 -3.41
C ARG A 91 -13.06 -2.78 -4.30
N LYS A 92 -12.49 -1.60 -4.48
CA LYS A 92 -12.93 -0.60 -5.43
C LYS A 92 -11.71 -0.11 -6.22
N PRO A 93 -11.88 0.31 -7.48
CA PRO A 93 -10.75 0.84 -8.25
C PRO A 93 -10.16 2.11 -7.62
N MET A 94 -10.99 2.85 -6.90
CA MET A 94 -10.56 4.01 -6.12
C MET A 94 -11.33 4.09 -4.81
N ILE A 95 -10.58 4.30 -3.72
CA ILE A 95 -11.11 4.54 -2.38
C ILE A 95 -10.81 6.00 -2.02
N TYR A 96 -11.81 6.72 -1.53
CA TYR A 96 -11.67 8.13 -1.16
C TYR A 96 -11.67 8.30 0.36
N GLU A 97 -10.49 8.47 0.94
CA GLU A 97 -10.35 8.80 2.36
C GLU A 97 -10.59 10.29 2.64
N CYS A 98 -10.90 10.59 3.90
CA CYS A 98 -10.91 11.96 4.39
C CYS A 98 -9.48 12.51 4.43
N GLY A 99 -9.25 13.64 3.78
CA GLY A 99 -7.96 14.34 3.79
C GLY A 99 -7.82 15.35 4.93
N SER A 100 -6.74 16.13 4.89
CA SER A 100 -6.45 17.21 5.85
C SER A 100 -7.49 18.34 5.83
N LEU A 101 -8.22 18.52 4.73
CA LEU A 101 -9.27 19.53 4.58
C LEU A 101 -10.62 19.09 5.19
N CYS A 102 -10.76 17.84 5.64
CA CYS A 102 -11.98 17.39 6.31
C CYS A 102 -11.92 17.76 7.81
N PRO A 103 -12.99 18.34 8.39
CA PRO A 103 -13.05 18.68 9.81
C PRO A 103 -13.26 17.46 10.73
N CYS A 104 -13.53 16.28 10.18
CA CYS A 104 -13.64 15.06 10.97
C CYS A 104 -12.32 14.70 11.67
N LEU A 105 -12.46 14.15 12.87
CA LEU A 105 -11.37 13.78 13.76
C LEU A 105 -10.47 12.68 13.17
N SER A 106 -9.30 12.49 13.77
CA SER A 106 -8.33 11.46 13.36
C SER A 106 -8.86 10.03 13.47
N ASN A 107 -9.83 9.78 14.35
CA ASN A 107 -10.49 8.48 14.52
C ASN A 107 -11.68 8.26 13.55
N CYS A 108 -11.88 9.15 12.58
CA CYS A 108 -12.87 8.96 11.52
C CYS A 108 -12.61 7.64 10.79
N LYS A 109 -13.66 6.82 10.63
CA LYS A 109 -13.55 5.49 9.97
C LYS A 109 -13.20 5.54 8.49
N ASN A 110 -13.17 6.74 7.90
CA ASN A 110 -12.70 6.99 6.56
C ASN A 110 -11.27 7.57 6.52
N ARG A 111 -10.45 7.26 7.54
CA ARG A 111 -9.02 7.60 7.66
C ARG A 111 -8.26 6.34 8.11
N VAL A 112 -7.94 5.43 7.20
CA VAL A 112 -7.31 4.14 7.54
C VAL A 112 -5.87 4.10 7.06
N THR A 113 -5.62 4.21 5.75
CA THR A 113 -4.27 4.06 5.19
C THR A 113 -3.31 5.16 5.65
N GLN A 114 -3.85 6.35 5.96
CA GLN A 114 -3.08 7.48 6.50
C GLN A 114 -2.64 7.33 7.96
N THR A 115 -3.16 6.32 8.69
CA THR A 115 -2.83 6.12 10.12
C THR A 115 -1.61 5.22 10.33
N GLY A 116 -1.01 4.73 9.23
CA GLY A 116 0.08 3.77 9.28
C GLY A 116 -0.40 2.35 9.55
N PHE A 117 0.55 1.42 9.57
CA PHE A 117 0.30 0.00 9.82
C PHE A 117 0.43 -0.32 11.31
N LYS A 118 -0.17 -1.43 11.73
CA LYS A 118 -0.25 -1.85 13.15
C LYS A 118 0.25 -3.29 13.38
N VAL A 119 1.11 -3.76 12.48
CA VAL A 119 1.54 -5.16 12.35
C VAL A 119 3.07 -5.24 12.42
N HIS A 120 3.61 -6.18 13.18
CA HIS A 120 5.06 -6.40 13.25
C HIS A 120 5.54 -7.13 11.99
N PHE A 121 6.47 -6.49 11.27
CA PHE A 121 7.09 -7.03 10.08
C PHE A 121 8.59 -7.22 10.27
N GLU A 122 9.15 -8.12 9.46
CA GLU A 122 10.59 -8.21 9.27
C GLU A 122 10.94 -8.46 7.81
N VAL A 123 12.07 -7.90 7.40
CA VAL A 123 12.71 -8.18 6.12
C VAL A 123 13.66 -9.35 6.32
N PHE A 124 13.49 -10.42 5.53
CA PHE A 124 14.25 -11.66 5.70
C PHE A 124 14.84 -12.16 4.38
N LYS A 125 16.01 -12.80 4.46
CA LYS A 125 16.63 -13.46 3.31
C LYS A 125 15.88 -14.76 2.97
N MET A 126 15.45 -14.89 1.72
CA MET A 126 14.89 -16.11 1.14
C MET A 126 15.99 -16.93 0.44
N LYS A 127 15.77 -18.23 0.28
CA LYS A 127 16.72 -19.15 -0.38
C LYS A 127 16.88 -18.91 -1.88
N ASP A 128 15.82 -18.50 -2.55
CA ASP A 128 15.69 -18.52 -4.01
C ASP A 128 15.14 -17.21 -4.61
N ARG A 129 14.69 -16.26 -3.77
CA ARG A 129 13.95 -15.04 -4.19
C ARG A 129 14.51 -13.76 -3.59
N GLY A 130 15.79 -13.75 -3.20
CA GLY A 130 16.42 -12.56 -2.60
C GLY A 130 15.81 -12.21 -1.24
N TRP A 131 15.51 -10.93 -1.02
CA TRP A 131 14.92 -10.44 0.23
C TRP A 131 13.40 -10.44 0.18
N GLY A 132 12.76 -10.68 1.31
CA GLY A 132 11.32 -10.78 1.46
C GLY A 132 10.79 -10.02 2.65
N LEU A 133 9.50 -9.68 2.64
CA LEU A 133 8.77 -9.17 3.80
C LEU A 133 7.86 -10.26 4.38
N ARG A 134 7.91 -10.49 5.69
CA ARG A 134 6.95 -11.35 6.41
C ARG A 134 6.49 -10.70 7.70
N SER A 135 5.32 -11.12 8.19
CA SER A 135 4.79 -10.64 9.47
C SER A 135 4.97 -11.67 10.58
N TRP A 136 5.13 -11.18 11.80
CA TRP A 136 5.05 -11.96 13.04
C TRP A 136 3.61 -12.14 13.53
N ASP A 137 2.72 -11.22 13.16
CA ASP A 137 1.34 -11.20 13.61
C ASP A 137 0.41 -11.83 12.55
N PRO A 138 -0.69 -12.48 12.97
CA PRO A 138 -1.74 -12.88 12.04
C PRO A 138 -2.41 -11.64 11.43
N ILE A 139 -2.50 -11.60 10.10
CA ILE A 139 -3.13 -10.50 9.35
C ILE A 139 -4.53 -10.94 8.92
N ARG A 140 -5.57 -10.18 9.31
CA ARG A 140 -6.94 -10.44 8.88
C ARG A 140 -7.12 -10.01 7.42
N ALA A 141 -7.99 -10.70 6.69
CA ALA A 141 -8.38 -10.29 5.34
C ALA A 141 -8.90 -8.84 5.34
N GLY A 142 -8.46 -8.03 4.38
CA GLY A 142 -8.81 -6.62 4.24
C GLY A 142 -8.05 -5.65 5.16
N THR A 143 -7.11 -6.12 5.98
CA THR A 143 -6.22 -5.25 6.76
C THR A 143 -5.23 -4.52 5.83
N PHE A 144 -5.09 -3.20 6.02
CA PHE A 144 -4.06 -2.41 5.35
C PHE A 144 -2.65 -2.82 5.80
N ILE A 145 -1.71 -2.95 4.85
CA ILE A 145 -0.33 -3.38 5.10
C ILE A 145 0.65 -2.21 4.96
N TYR A 146 0.87 -1.71 3.75
CA TYR A 146 1.80 -0.60 3.49
C TYR A 146 1.40 0.15 2.22
N GLU A 147 1.70 1.45 2.18
CA GLU A 147 1.84 2.19 0.93
C GLU A 147 3.09 1.68 0.19
N TYR A 148 3.04 1.51 -1.13
CA TYR A 148 4.26 1.25 -1.89
C TYR A 148 5.01 2.58 -2.11
N ALA A 149 5.92 2.91 -1.18
CA ALA A 149 6.62 4.19 -1.19
C ALA A 149 7.90 4.14 -2.03
N GLY A 150 8.10 5.22 -2.79
CA GLY A 150 9.29 5.42 -3.61
C GLY A 150 9.24 6.78 -4.32
N GLU A 151 10.12 6.96 -5.30
CA GLU A 151 10.18 8.17 -6.11
C GLU A 151 9.26 8.03 -7.33
N VAL A 152 8.38 9.00 -7.54
CA VAL A 152 7.58 9.08 -8.76
C VAL A 152 8.48 9.46 -9.92
N ILE A 153 8.60 8.57 -10.88
CA ILE A 153 9.38 8.76 -12.10
C ILE A 153 8.44 8.90 -13.31
N GLU A 154 8.83 9.75 -14.25
CA GLU A 154 8.19 9.79 -15.56
C GLU A 154 8.53 8.49 -16.29
N GLU A 155 7.58 7.89 -17.01
CA GLU A 155 7.89 6.79 -17.93
C GLU A 155 8.82 7.32 -19.02
N THR A 156 10.13 7.19 -18.81
CA THR A 156 11.08 7.23 -19.91
C THR A 156 10.82 5.95 -20.72
N ASN A 157 10.76 6.07 -22.04
CA ASN A 157 10.58 4.96 -22.97
C ASN A 157 11.76 3.97 -22.90
N THR A 158 11.96 3.28 -21.77
CA THR A 158 12.97 2.23 -21.56
C THR A 158 12.67 0.95 -22.34
N ARG A 159 11.64 0.97 -23.21
CA ARG A 159 11.43 -0.04 -24.27
C ARG A 159 12.27 0.22 -25.53
N GLN A 160 12.94 1.37 -25.66
CA GLN A 160 13.83 1.68 -26.78
C GLN A 160 15.25 1.97 -26.28
N ASP A 161 15.90 0.95 -25.73
CA ASP A 161 17.25 0.61 -26.16
C ASP A 161 17.63 -0.70 -25.46
N GLY A 162 17.89 -1.75 -26.26
CA GLY A 162 18.48 -3.01 -25.78
C GLY A 162 19.94 -2.84 -25.33
N ARG A 163 20.26 -1.73 -24.68
CA ARG A 163 21.57 -1.28 -24.22
C ARG A 163 21.42 -0.52 -22.90
N ASP A 164 20.90 -1.20 -21.89
CA ASP A 164 21.45 -1.24 -20.53
C ASP A 164 20.53 -2.10 -19.67
N GLY A 165 21.09 -3.18 -19.12
CA GLY A 165 20.38 -4.15 -18.28
C GLY A 165 20.01 -3.60 -16.90
N GLU A 166 19.38 -2.44 -16.82
CA GLU A 166 18.81 -1.96 -15.56
C GLU A 166 17.55 -2.77 -15.24
N SER A 167 17.74 -3.73 -14.34
CA SER A 167 16.67 -4.57 -13.80
C SER A 167 15.51 -3.73 -13.25
N ASN A 168 14.28 -4.05 -13.65
CA ASN A 168 13.02 -3.47 -13.15
C ASN A 168 12.68 -3.88 -11.70
N GLU A 169 13.70 -4.18 -10.89
CA GLU A 169 13.61 -4.93 -9.62
C GLU A 169 12.85 -4.23 -8.48
N TYR A 170 12.50 -2.94 -8.61
CA TYR A 170 11.79 -2.19 -7.56
C TYR A 170 10.79 -1.17 -8.14
N VAL A 171 10.15 -1.51 -9.26
CA VAL A 171 9.22 -0.62 -9.95
C VAL A 171 7.77 -1.05 -9.75
N PHE A 172 6.92 -0.11 -9.34
CA PHE A 172 5.47 -0.29 -9.26
C PHE A 172 4.76 0.64 -10.24
N GLN A 173 4.04 0.08 -11.20
CA GLN A 173 3.25 0.84 -12.16
C GLN A 173 1.79 0.87 -11.71
N THR A 174 1.23 2.07 -11.57
CA THR A 174 -0.19 2.26 -11.18
C THR A 174 -1.19 1.94 -12.30
N ASN A 175 -0.69 1.60 -13.50
CA ASN A 175 -1.48 1.30 -14.69
C ASN A 175 -2.00 -0.15 -14.76
N ARG A 176 -1.73 -0.98 -13.74
CA ARG A 176 -2.16 -2.38 -13.74
C ARG A 176 -3.67 -2.44 -13.58
N VAL A 177 -4.35 -2.67 -14.70
CA VAL A 177 -5.75 -3.10 -14.72
C VAL A 177 -5.77 -4.51 -14.15
N TYR A 178 -6.36 -4.66 -12.98
CA TYR A 178 -6.58 -5.99 -12.43
C TYR A 178 -7.86 -6.56 -13.04
N GLU A 179 -7.83 -7.85 -13.36
CA GLU A 179 -9.05 -8.58 -13.64
C GLU A 179 -9.95 -8.56 -12.41
N SER A 180 -11.27 -8.57 -12.62
CA SER A 180 -12.24 -8.70 -11.54
C SER A 180 -11.93 -9.95 -10.72
N PHE A 181 -11.58 -9.78 -9.45
CA PHE A 181 -11.33 -10.91 -8.55
C PHE A 181 -12.39 -10.95 -7.45
N LYS A 182 -12.87 -12.15 -7.13
CA LYS A 182 -13.79 -12.38 -6.02
C LYS A 182 -12.99 -12.71 -4.76
N TRP A 183 -13.17 -11.92 -3.70
CA TRP A 183 -12.74 -12.31 -2.35
C TRP A 183 -13.57 -13.51 -1.91
N TYR A 184 -13.08 -14.73 -2.10
CA TYR A 184 -13.65 -15.89 -1.41
C TYR A 184 -12.95 -16.05 -0.08
N TYR A 185 -13.65 -15.73 1.01
CA TYR A 185 -13.90 -16.56 2.21
C TYR A 185 -14.45 -15.66 3.35
N GLU A 186 -15.75 -15.82 3.61
CA GLU A 186 -16.65 -15.21 4.63
C GLU A 186 -17.07 -13.74 4.42
N THR A 187 -18.34 -13.37 4.16
CA THR A 187 -19.61 -14.09 4.01
C THR A 187 -20.34 -13.37 2.87
N GLU A 188 -20.60 -14.02 1.75
CA GLU A 188 -21.77 -13.64 0.95
C GLU A 188 -22.95 -13.75 1.92
N LEU A 189 -23.44 -12.64 2.44
CA LEU A 189 -24.78 -12.61 3.00
C LEU A 189 -25.66 -13.13 1.87
N VAL A 190 -26.28 -14.29 2.10
CA VAL A 190 -27.13 -15.00 1.15
C VAL A 190 -28.05 -13.99 0.46
N GLY A 191 -27.77 -13.68 -0.81
CA GLY A 191 -28.61 -12.80 -1.64
C GLY A 191 -28.04 -11.45 -2.06
N GLU A 192 -26.79 -11.09 -1.76
CA GLU A 192 -26.20 -9.88 -2.38
C GLU A 192 -25.78 -10.13 -3.83
N GLU A 193 -26.34 -9.35 -4.77
CA GLU A 193 -25.94 -9.36 -6.17
C GLU A 193 -24.47 -8.95 -6.31
N SER A 194 -23.67 -9.80 -6.95
CA SER A 194 -22.29 -9.47 -7.30
C SER A 194 -22.30 -8.38 -8.37
N PHE A 195 -22.03 -7.14 -8.00
CA PHE A 195 -21.84 -6.07 -8.98
C PHE A 195 -20.49 -6.28 -9.67
N GLU A 196 -20.52 -6.73 -10.93
CA GLU A 196 -19.39 -6.62 -11.85
C GLU A 196 -19.16 -5.13 -12.14
N THR A 197 -18.45 -4.44 -11.25
CA THR A 197 -17.96 -3.10 -11.55
C THR A 197 -16.72 -3.24 -12.42
N THR A 198 -16.80 -2.82 -13.67
CA THR A 198 -15.64 -2.63 -14.53
C THR A 198 -14.68 -1.65 -13.87
N GLU A 199 -13.45 -2.09 -13.55
CA GLU A 199 -12.43 -1.26 -12.88
C GLU A 199 -11.81 -0.18 -13.79
N TYR A 200 -12.53 0.29 -14.81
CA TYR A 200 -12.01 1.28 -15.75
C TYR A 200 -12.20 2.68 -15.20
N TYR A 201 -11.18 3.18 -14.49
CA TYR A 201 -11.11 4.57 -14.08
C TYR A 201 -10.17 5.34 -14.98
N ASP A 202 -10.63 6.51 -15.44
CA ASP A 202 -9.82 7.47 -16.19
C ASP A 202 -8.85 8.17 -15.22
N ILE A 203 -7.76 7.48 -14.85
CA ILE A 203 -6.74 8.01 -13.94
C ILE A 203 -5.99 9.13 -14.70
N PRO A 204 -6.07 10.40 -14.27
CA PRO A 204 -5.58 11.54 -15.07
C PRO A 204 -4.06 11.54 -15.32
N SER A 205 -3.31 10.80 -14.50
CA SER A 205 -1.86 10.69 -14.61
C SER A 205 -1.44 9.32 -14.08
N LEU A 206 -1.06 8.43 -14.99
CA LEU A 206 -0.46 7.16 -14.62
C LEU A 206 0.92 7.43 -14.04
N LEU A 207 1.18 6.92 -12.84
CA LEU A 207 2.43 7.09 -12.12
C LEU A 207 3.22 5.77 -12.14
N THR A 208 4.53 5.90 -12.33
CA THR A 208 5.49 4.84 -12.09
C THR A 208 6.29 5.21 -10.85
N ILE A 209 6.32 4.31 -9.87
CA ILE A 209 7.01 4.50 -8.59
C ILE A 209 8.25 3.62 -8.60
N SER A 210 9.43 4.22 -8.42
CA SER A 210 10.69 3.50 -8.27
C SER A 210 11.14 3.53 -6.81
N SER A 211 11.29 2.34 -6.23
CA SER A 211 11.83 2.15 -4.88
C SER A 211 13.26 1.62 -4.91
N LYS A 212 14.01 1.82 -6.01
CA LYS A 212 15.38 1.32 -6.18
C LYS A 212 16.35 1.99 -5.21
N ASN A 213 16.33 3.33 -5.16
CA ASN A 213 17.26 4.13 -4.34
C ASN A 213 16.63 4.66 -3.06
N SER A 214 15.31 4.88 -3.08
CA SER A 214 14.56 5.42 -1.95
C SER A 214 13.17 4.79 -1.87
N GLY A 215 12.74 4.31 -0.71
CA GLY A 215 11.44 3.66 -0.54
C GLY A 215 11.24 3.08 0.87
N ASN A 216 10.09 2.46 1.15
CA ASN A 216 9.86 1.75 2.41
C ASN A 216 10.03 0.23 2.24
N VAL A 217 9.64 -0.53 3.27
CA VAL A 217 9.74 -1.99 3.29
C VAL A 217 8.84 -2.69 2.27
N ALA A 218 7.83 -2.00 1.70
CA ALA A 218 6.96 -2.57 0.67
C ALA A 218 7.74 -3.03 -0.56
N ARG A 219 8.91 -2.42 -0.83
CA ARG A 219 9.83 -2.83 -1.89
C ARG A 219 10.34 -4.28 -1.77
N PHE A 220 10.21 -4.90 -0.60
CA PHE A 220 10.58 -6.31 -0.35
C PHE A 220 9.38 -7.27 -0.44
N MET A 221 8.20 -6.80 -0.83
CA MET A 221 7.08 -7.69 -1.16
C MET A 221 7.34 -8.36 -2.51
N ASN A 222 7.59 -9.67 -2.47
CA ASN A 222 7.88 -10.45 -3.67
C ASN A 222 6.61 -10.78 -4.46
N HIS A 223 6.78 -10.95 -5.78
CA HIS A 223 5.74 -11.46 -6.64
C HIS A 223 5.37 -12.91 -6.29
N SER A 224 4.08 -13.23 -6.37
CA SER A 224 3.54 -14.58 -6.31
C SER A 224 2.40 -14.70 -7.33
N CYS A 225 2.28 -15.86 -8.00
CA CYS A 225 1.13 -16.18 -8.85
C CYS A 225 -0.14 -16.45 -8.02
N SER A 226 0.00 -16.68 -6.72
CA SER A 226 -1.10 -16.80 -5.75
C SER A 226 -0.82 -15.82 -4.61
N PRO A 227 -1.03 -14.51 -4.82
CA PRO A 227 -0.66 -13.50 -3.85
C PRO A 227 -1.61 -13.49 -2.65
N ASN A 228 -1.10 -13.05 -1.50
CA ASN A 228 -1.87 -12.78 -0.28
C ASN A 228 -2.00 -11.28 0.04
N VAL A 229 -1.47 -10.42 -0.84
CA VAL A 229 -1.54 -8.96 -0.81
C VAL A 229 -1.82 -8.49 -2.25
N LEU A 230 -2.62 -7.44 -2.41
CA LEU A 230 -3.12 -6.94 -3.69
C LEU A 230 -2.79 -5.47 -3.89
#